data_AF-A0A2E9FIB5-F1
#
_entry.id   AF-A0A2E9FIB5-F1
#
_cell.length_a   1.000
_cell.length_b   1.000
_cell.length_c   1.000
_cell.angle_alpha   90.00
_cell.angle_beta   90.00
_cell.angle_gamma   90.00
#
_symmetry.space_group_name_H-M   'P 1'
#
loop_
_entity.id
_entity.type
_entity.pdbx_description
1 polymer ?
#
loop_
_entity_poly.entity_id
_entity_poly.type
_entity_poly.pdbx_seq_one_letter_code
_entity_poly.pdbx_strand_id
1 'polypeptide(L)'
;MMFKLGVLGKDIGYSLSPKIHLAFAKQTNYPIEYFIYDVDKDPISFIRNFFSEGGFGLNITKPYKNIVAHEFNSDLESVNCIYEKGLKAESTDGIGLANDLKSRNIDYKNMNILVYGLGGAANSILQTISTCKKIYITNRTPNKITNITKKRNNLLQYNGEDVDLIINCASSLDLNTLKDFEHFSLKQDGHIYDINYANTTNLNLKTLADSKNVNFHNGAGMLVEQAAECFYLWFNEKPNTKEVKTQLNEGF
;
A
#
# COMPACT_ATOMS: atom_id res chain seq x y z
N MET A 1 -19.68 23.33 -8.44
CA MET A 1 -20.01 21.89 -8.49
C MET A 1 -18.82 21.15 -7.89
N MET A 2 -19.06 20.19 -6.99
CA MET A 2 -18.00 19.46 -6.29
C MET A 2 -17.61 18.19 -7.06
N PHE A 3 -16.34 17.79 -6.99
CA PHE A 3 -15.84 16.53 -7.55
C PHE A 3 -16.16 15.38 -6.60
N LYS A 4 -17.00 14.44 -7.04
CA LYS A 4 -17.38 13.26 -6.27
C LYS A 4 -16.27 12.22 -6.32
N LEU A 5 -15.62 12.00 -5.18
CA LEU A 5 -14.55 11.04 -4.97
C LEU A 5 -14.93 10.04 -3.88
N GLY A 6 -14.15 8.97 -3.73
CA GLY A 6 -14.30 8.10 -2.58
C GLY A 6 -13.32 6.94 -2.54
N VAL A 7 -13.50 6.07 -1.54
CA VAL A 7 -12.81 4.80 -1.40
C VAL A 7 -13.81 3.66 -1.32
N LEU A 8 -13.62 2.65 -2.16
CA LEU A 8 -14.42 1.42 -2.19
C LEU A 8 -13.64 0.26 -1.57
N GLY A 9 -14.30 -0.49 -0.69
CA GLY A 9 -13.75 -1.68 -0.05
C GLY A 9 -14.81 -2.40 0.78
N LYS A 10 -14.36 -3.34 1.59
CA LYS A 10 -15.20 -4.07 2.54
C LYS A 10 -14.59 -4.02 3.94
N ASP A 11 -15.41 -3.73 4.94
CA ASP A 11 -15.01 -3.53 6.33
C ASP A 11 -13.93 -2.43 6.41
N ILE A 12 -14.30 -1.23 5.94
CA ILE A 12 -13.38 -0.08 5.76
C ILE A 12 -13.89 1.23 6.37
N GLY A 13 -14.90 1.18 7.24
CA GLY A 13 -15.41 2.36 7.95
C GLY A 13 -14.34 3.15 8.73
N TYR A 14 -13.20 2.53 9.07
CA TYR A 14 -12.05 3.17 9.71
C TYR A 14 -11.09 3.88 8.75
N SER A 15 -11.36 3.90 7.44
CA SER A 15 -10.44 4.45 6.44
C SER A 15 -10.12 5.93 6.70
N LEU A 16 -8.83 6.26 6.67
CA LEU A 16 -8.35 7.64 6.81
C LEU A 16 -8.28 8.40 5.47
N SER A 17 -8.58 7.74 4.36
CA SER A 17 -8.57 8.37 3.02
C SER A 17 -9.43 9.64 2.94
N PRO A 18 -10.64 9.73 3.51
CA PRO A 18 -11.42 10.98 3.50
C PRO A 18 -10.66 12.14 4.16
N LYS A 19 -10.06 11.93 5.34
CA LYS A 19 -9.30 12.97 6.04
C LYS A 19 -8.11 13.45 5.20
N ILE A 20 -7.38 12.51 4.59
CA ILE A 20 -6.20 12.81 3.76
C ILE A 20 -6.59 13.61 2.51
N HIS A 21 -7.58 13.14 1.74
CA HIS A 21 -7.98 13.80 0.50
C HIS A 21 -8.65 15.15 0.74
N LEU A 22 -9.41 15.32 1.84
CA LEU A 22 -9.95 16.62 2.23
C LEU A 22 -8.86 17.61 2.63
N ALA A 23 -7.79 17.14 3.29
CA ALA A 23 -6.63 17.98 3.59
C ALA A 23 -5.91 18.43 2.29
N PHE A 24 -5.72 17.52 1.33
CA PHE A 24 -5.15 17.86 0.02
C PHE A 24 -6.03 18.82 -0.77
N ALA A 25 -7.34 18.64 -0.76
CA ALA A 25 -8.30 19.54 -1.38
C ALA A 25 -8.23 20.96 -0.80
N LYS A 26 -8.05 21.07 0.53
CA LYS A 26 -7.85 22.36 1.20
C LYS A 26 -6.55 23.04 0.76
N GLN A 27 -5.46 22.28 0.55
CA GLN A 27 -4.19 22.84 0.08
C GLN A 27 -4.27 23.37 -1.36
N THR A 28 -5.06 22.71 -2.21
CA THR A 28 -5.10 22.90 -3.67
C THR A 28 -6.33 23.67 -4.16
N ASN A 29 -7.25 24.02 -3.25
CA ASN A 29 -8.52 24.68 -3.54
C ASN A 29 -9.46 23.91 -4.49
N TYR A 30 -9.31 22.59 -4.60
CA TYR A 30 -10.27 21.76 -5.34
C TYR A 30 -11.53 21.50 -4.50
N PRO A 31 -12.74 21.80 -5.00
CA PRO A 31 -13.98 21.49 -4.29
C PRO A 31 -14.29 19.99 -4.44
N ILE A 32 -13.95 19.17 -3.45
CA ILE A 32 -14.22 17.72 -3.49
C ILE A 32 -15.21 17.28 -2.42
N GLU A 33 -15.97 16.23 -2.72
CA GLU A 33 -16.60 15.38 -1.72
C GLU A 33 -15.88 14.03 -1.74
N TYR A 34 -15.60 13.44 -0.58
CA TYR A 34 -14.92 12.15 -0.49
C TYR A 34 -15.65 11.21 0.46
N PHE A 35 -16.18 10.11 -0.07
CA PHE A 35 -16.99 9.16 0.69
C PHE A 35 -16.31 7.81 0.89
N ILE A 36 -16.70 7.11 1.96
CA ILE A 36 -16.38 5.70 2.16
C ILE A 36 -17.55 4.88 1.62
N TYR A 37 -17.27 4.00 0.67
CA TYR A 37 -18.22 3.05 0.12
C TYR A 37 -17.85 1.65 0.63
N ASP A 38 -18.47 1.26 1.74
CA ASP A 38 -18.32 -0.07 2.34
C ASP A 38 -19.35 -1.00 1.71
N VAL A 39 -18.89 -1.82 0.77
CA VAL A 39 -19.73 -2.67 -0.09
C VAL A 39 -19.36 -4.12 0.21
N ASP A 40 -20.37 -4.97 0.44
CA ASP A 40 -20.14 -6.39 0.76
C ASP A 40 -19.84 -7.24 -0.49
N LYS A 41 -20.51 -6.94 -1.62
CA LYS A 41 -20.48 -7.73 -2.87
C LYS A 41 -20.51 -6.86 -4.11
N ASP A 42 -20.09 -7.44 -5.24
CA ASP A 42 -20.17 -6.87 -6.58
C ASP A 42 -19.54 -5.47 -6.74
N PRO A 43 -18.24 -5.31 -6.39
CA PRO A 43 -17.56 -4.03 -6.50
C PRO A 43 -17.57 -3.47 -7.92
N ILE A 44 -17.55 -4.33 -8.94
CA ILE A 44 -17.51 -3.91 -10.35
C ILE A 44 -18.79 -3.18 -10.75
N SER A 45 -19.95 -3.72 -10.39
CA SER A 45 -21.25 -3.08 -10.65
C SER A 45 -21.36 -1.74 -9.92
N PHE A 46 -20.89 -1.69 -8.67
CA PHE A 46 -20.81 -0.44 -7.93
C PHE A 46 -19.94 0.60 -8.64
N ILE A 47 -18.74 0.23 -9.07
CA ILE A 47 -17.80 1.14 -9.77
C ILE A 47 -18.45 1.71 -11.03
N ARG A 48 -19.08 0.86 -11.85
CA ARG A 48 -19.76 1.30 -13.08
C ARG A 48 -20.87 2.30 -12.80
N ASN A 49 -21.70 2.04 -11.78
CA ASN A 49 -22.77 2.95 -11.38
C ASN A 49 -22.23 4.26 -10.80
N PHE A 50 -21.19 4.20 -9.98
CA PHE A 50 -20.55 5.38 -9.41
C PHE A 50 -20.08 6.35 -10.51
N PHE A 51 -19.44 5.85 -11.56
CA PHE A 51 -18.98 6.67 -12.68
C PHE A 51 -20.12 7.10 -13.62
N SER A 52 -21.15 6.27 -13.84
CA SER A 52 -22.32 6.67 -14.65
C SER A 52 -23.14 7.78 -13.99
N GLU A 53 -23.11 7.88 -12.66
CA GLU A 53 -23.71 8.95 -11.85
C GLU A 53 -22.79 10.18 -11.68
N GLY A 54 -21.72 10.29 -12.46
CA GLY A 54 -20.84 11.47 -12.44
C GLY A 54 -19.72 11.44 -11.40
N GLY A 55 -19.38 10.26 -10.87
CA GLY A 55 -18.16 10.06 -10.10
C GLY A 55 -16.91 10.53 -10.85
N PHE A 56 -16.00 11.21 -10.16
CA PHE A 56 -14.80 11.78 -10.78
C PHE A 56 -13.59 10.86 -10.69
N GLY A 57 -13.44 10.16 -9.57
CA GLY A 57 -12.32 9.28 -9.25
C GLY A 57 -12.62 8.42 -8.04
N LEU A 58 -12.00 7.25 -7.95
CA LEU A 58 -12.31 6.27 -6.91
C LEU A 58 -11.05 5.50 -6.49
N ASN A 59 -10.74 5.53 -5.20
CA ASN A 59 -9.77 4.61 -4.62
C ASN A 59 -10.40 3.24 -4.39
N ILE A 60 -9.57 2.20 -4.54
CA ILE A 60 -9.97 0.81 -4.31
C ILE A 60 -9.06 0.24 -3.23
N THR A 61 -9.65 -0.40 -2.24
CA THR A 61 -8.91 -1.08 -1.17
C THR A 61 -9.31 -2.54 -1.05
N LYS A 62 -8.79 -3.21 -0.02
CA LYS A 62 -9.10 -4.61 0.25
C LYS A 62 -10.62 -4.84 0.32
N PRO A 63 -11.08 -6.03 -0.12
CA PRO A 63 -10.34 -7.09 -0.79
C PRO A 63 -10.35 -6.93 -2.33
N TYR A 64 -10.77 -5.79 -2.88
CA TYR A 64 -11.21 -5.69 -4.28
C TYR A 64 -10.11 -5.32 -5.29
N LYS A 65 -8.90 -4.97 -4.86
CA LYS A 65 -7.85 -4.49 -5.77
C LYS A 65 -7.53 -5.43 -6.94
N ASN A 66 -7.51 -6.75 -6.72
CA ASN A 66 -7.21 -7.73 -7.77
C ASN A 66 -8.36 -7.90 -8.76
N ILE A 67 -9.61 -8.01 -8.29
CA ILE A 67 -10.77 -8.15 -9.19
C ILE A 67 -10.98 -6.88 -10.02
N VAL A 68 -10.73 -5.71 -9.44
CA VAL A 68 -10.77 -4.45 -10.20
C VAL A 68 -9.66 -4.37 -11.23
N ALA A 69 -8.45 -4.85 -10.92
CA ALA A 69 -7.38 -4.89 -11.92
C ALA A 69 -7.77 -5.73 -13.13
N HIS A 70 -8.30 -6.94 -12.92
CA HIS A 70 -8.77 -7.80 -14.02
C HIS A 70 -9.80 -7.13 -14.94
N GLU A 71 -10.66 -6.27 -14.39
CA GLU A 71 -11.74 -5.63 -15.14
C GLU A 71 -11.34 -4.30 -15.79
N PHE A 72 -10.55 -3.47 -15.10
CA PHE A 72 -10.28 -2.08 -15.51
C PHE A 72 -8.88 -1.87 -16.09
N ASN A 73 -7.92 -2.74 -15.77
CA ASN A 73 -6.57 -2.70 -16.34
C ASN A 73 -5.86 -4.06 -16.15
N SER A 74 -6.08 -4.99 -17.09
CA SER A 74 -5.59 -6.36 -17.01
C SER A 74 -4.07 -6.52 -17.02
N ASP A 75 -3.34 -5.47 -17.41
CA ASP A 75 -1.87 -5.45 -17.38
C ASP A 75 -1.33 -5.27 -15.95
N LEU A 76 -2.18 -4.84 -15.02
CA LEU A 76 -1.87 -4.71 -13.61
C LEU A 76 -2.37 -5.92 -12.81
N GLU A 77 -1.62 -6.29 -11.78
CA GLU A 77 -2.07 -7.33 -10.84
C GLU A 77 -2.94 -6.77 -9.71
N SER A 78 -2.98 -5.44 -9.53
CA SER A 78 -3.70 -4.76 -8.46
C SER A 78 -3.97 -3.31 -8.84
N VAL A 79 -5.19 -2.83 -8.64
CA VAL A 79 -5.58 -1.43 -8.86
C VAL A 79 -6.04 -0.83 -7.54
N ASN A 80 -5.54 0.37 -7.21
CA ASN A 80 -5.99 1.12 -6.02
C ASN A 80 -6.49 2.54 -6.36
N CYS A 81 -6.39 2.98 -7.62
CA CYS A 81 -6.79 4.31 -8.06
C CYS A 81 -7.45 4.21 -9.46
N ILE A 82 -8.72 4.58 -9.57
CA ILE A 82 -9.43 4.75 -10.83
C ILE A 82 -9.62 6.25 -11.06
N TYR A 83 -9.29 6.71 -12.26
CA TYR A 83 -9.23 8.13 -12.63
C TYR A 83 -9.77 8.34 -14.05
N GLU A 84 -9.73 9.60 -14.53
CA GLU A 84 -10.35 10.01 -15.80
C GLU A 84 -11.82 9.54 -15.90
N LYS A 85 -12.59 9.72 -14.83
CA LYS A 85 -14.02 9.35 -14.76
C LYS A 85 -14.28 7.87 -15.09
N GLY A 86 -13.39 6.99 -14.66
CA GLY A 86 -13.55 5.54 -14.81
C GLY A 86 -12.86 4.95 -16.04
N LEU A 87 -12.21 5.77 -16.86
CA LEU A 87 -11.56 5.34 -18.10
C LEU A 87 -10.17 4.73 -17.89
N LYS A 88 -9.50 5.07 -16.78
CA LYS A 88 -8.15 4.58 -16.48
C LYS A 88 -8.04 4.09 -15.05
N ALA A 89 -7.17 3.13 -14.83
CA ALA A 89 -6.90 2.52 -13.55
C ALA A 89 -5.41 2.26 -13.36
N GLU A 90 -4.91 2.52 -12.15
CA GLU A 90 -3.50 2.43 -11.79
C GLU A 90 -3.31 1.89 -10.36
N SER A 91 -2.09 1.44 -10.07
CA SER A 91 -1.62 1.20 -8.71
C SER A 91 -0.64 2.27 -8.25
N THR A 92 -1.01 2.97 -7.19
CA THR A 92 -0.17 3.97 -6.51
C THR A 92 0.49 3.44 -5.23
N ASP A 93 0.20 2.21 -4.82
CA ASP A 93 0.74 1.63 -3.56
C ASP A 93 2.28 1.57 -3.58
N GLY A 94 2.87 1.00 -4.62
CA GLY A 94 4.32 0.81 -4.71
C GLY A 94 5.10 2.13 -4.75
N ILE A 95 4.66 3.09 -5.58
CA ILE A 95 5.25 4.44 -5.62
C ILE A 95 5.05 5.18 -4.29
N GLY A 96 3.92 4.99 -3.61
CA GLY A 96 3.67 5.53 -2.28
C GLY A 96 4.69 5.02 -1.25
N LEU A 97 5.00 3.72 -1.26
CA LEU A 97 6.06 3.15 -0.43
C LEU A 97 7.43 3.76 -0.77
N ALA A 98 7.78 3.81 -2.05
CA ALA A 98 9.08 4.34 -2.49
C ALA A 98 9.28 5.80 -2.09
N ASN A 99 8.24 6.63 -2.23
CA ASN A 99 8.27 8.03 -1.79
C ASN A 99 8.39 8.15 -0.27
N ASP A 100 7.73 7.29 0.50
CA ASP A 100 7.84 7.31 1.95
C ASP A 100 9.25 6.92 2.42
N LEU A 101 9.81 5.84 1.86
CA LEU A 101 11.21 5.43 2.10
C LEU A 101 12.17 6.58 1.77
N LYS A 102 12.00 7.21 0.61
CA LYS A 102 12.81 8.38 0.20
C LYS A 102 12.67 9.54 1.20
N SER A 103 11.46 9.84 1.67
CA SER A 103 11.23 10.91 2.65
C SER A 103 11.88 10.65 4.01
N ARG A 104 12.22 9.38 4.30
CA ARG A 104 12.94 8.93 5.49
C ARG A 104 14.44 8.77 5.26
N ASN A 105 14.95 9.18 4.09
CA ASN A 105 16.34 8.99 3.66
C ASN A 105 16.76 7.50 3.58
N ILE A 106 15.83 6.61 3.25
CA ILE A 106 16.10 5.18 3.05
C ILE A 106 16.22 4.91 1.55
N ASP A 107 17.45 4.69 1.05
CA ASP A 107 17.69 4.28 -0.34
C ASP A 107 17.68 2.75 -0.46
N TYR A 108 16.59 2.21 -0.98
CA TYR A 108 16.40 0.78 -1.12
C TYR A 108 17.16 0.14 -2.30
N LYS A 109 17.77 0.93 -3.19
CA LYS A 109 18.38 0.41 -4.44
C LYS A 109 19.51 -0.61 -4.20
N ASN A 110 20.25 -0.46 -3.12
CA ASN A 110 21.36 -1.37 -2.78
C ASN A 110 20.98 -2.41 -1.70
N MET A 111 19.71 -2.48 -1.32
CA MET A 111 19.22 -3.34 -0.25
C MET A 111 18.80 -4.73 -0.75
N ASN A 112 19.09 -5.74 0.08
CA ASN A 112 18.39 -7.01 0.07
C ASN A 112 17.06 -6.82 0.82
N ILE A 113 15.93 -7.08 0.17
CA ILE A 113 14.60 -6.79 0.72
C ILE A 113 13.81 -8.10 0.85
N LEU A 114 13.25 -8.37 2.02
CA LEU A 114 12.28 -9.45 2.23
C LEU A 114 10.86 -8.88 2.21
N VAL A 115 9.99 -9.40 1.33
CA VAL A 115 8.56 -9.09 1.35
C VAL A 115 7.79 -10.27 1.94
N TYR A 116 7.11 -10.04 3.05
CA TYR A 116 6.18 -10.99 3.66
C TYR A 116 4.75 -10.70 3.24
N GLY A 117 4.06 -11.68 2.67
CA GLY A 117 2.67 -11.56 2.24
C GLY A 117 2.55 -11.13 0.78
N LEU A 118 1.82 -11.92 -0.02
CA LEU A 118 1.70 -11.74 -1.47
C LEU A 118 0.24 -11.41 -1.85
N GLY A 119 -0.24 -10.25 -1.42
CA GLY A 119 -1.56 -9.68 -1.74
C GLY A 119 -1.48 -8.54 -2.78
N GLY A 120 -2.58 -7.85 -3.03
CA GLY A 120 -2.65 -6.79 -4.05
C GLY A 120 -1.61 -5.68 -3.89
N ALA A 121 -1.45 -5.11 -2.68
CA ALA A 121 -0.44 -4.09 -2.43
C ALA A 121 1.00 -4.62 -2.62
N ALA A 122 1.27 -5.87 -2.22
CA ALA A 122 2.57 -6.49 -2.38
C ALA A 122 2.98 -6.59 -3.86
N ASN A 123 2.04 -6.90 -4.76
CA ASN A 123 2.35 -7.01 -6.19
C ASN A 123 2.87 -5.70 -6.79
N SER A 124 2.25 -4.57 -6.41
CA SER A 124 2.64 -3.21 -6.79
C SER A 124 3.99 -2.80 -6.16
N ILE A 125 4.19 -3.13 -4.89
CA ILE A 125 5.45 -2.92 -4.17
C ILE A 125 6.59 -3.67 -4.87
N LEU A 126 6.42 -4.97 -5.14
CA LEU A 126 7.42 -5.82 -5.79
C LEU A 126 7.84 -5.29 -7.17
N GLN A 127 6.91 -4.70 -7.92
CA GLN A 127 7.22 -4.05 -9.20
C GLN A 127 8.07 -2.79 -8.97
N THR A 128 7.73 -1.97 -7.98
CA THR A 128 8.42 -0.71 -7.70
C THR A 128 9.84 -0.92 -7.14
N ILE A 129 10.02 -1.91 -6.27
CA ILE A 129 11.33 -2.22 -5.67
C ILE A 129 12.21 -3.11 -6.56
N SER A 130 11.79 -3.41 -7.79
CA SER A 130 12.52 -4.28 -8.72
C SER A 130 13.96 -3.84 -9.02
N THR A 131 14.28 -2.57 -8.78
CA THR A 131 15.62 -2.00 -8.92
C THR A 131 16.50 -2.13 -7.65
N CYS A 132 16.03 -2.82 -6.61
CA CYS A 132 16.87 -3.12 -5.44
C CYS A 132 17.92 -4.20 -5.77
N LYS A 133 18.80 -4.50 -4.81
CA LYS A 133 19.87 -5.48 -5.00
C LYS A 133 19.32 -6.90 -5.16
N LYS A 134 18.48 -7.33 -4.23
CA LYS A 134 17.80 -8.64 -4.26
C LYS A 134 16.44 -8.53 -3.59
N ILE A 135 15.45 -9.25 -4.14
CA ILE A 135 14.13 -9.38 -3.53
C ILE A 135 13.93 -10.83 -3.10
N TYR A 136 13.74 -11.01 -1.81
CA TYR A 136 13.28 -12.24 -1.20
C TYR A 136 11.79 -12.15 -0.92
N ILE A 137 11.08 -13.25 -1.07
CA ILE A 137 9.66 -13.34 -0.78
C ILE A 137 9.37 -14.52 0.14
N THR A 138 8.38 -14.34 1.00
CA THR A 138 7.78 -15.42 1.77
C THR A 138 6.31 -15.13 2.05
N ASN A 139 5.54 -16.18 2.28
CA ASN A 139 4.10 -16.09 2.45
C ASN A 139 3.57 -17.36 3.11
N ARG A 140 2.58 -17.22 4.00
CA ARG A 140 1.93 -18.35 4.69
C ARG A 140 1.40 -19.43 3.74
N THR A 141 0.94 -19.04 2.54
CA THR A 141 0.45 -19.97 1.51
C THR A 141 1.56 -20.24 0.48
N PRO A 142 2.19 -21.43 0.46
CA PRO A 142 3.33 -21.72 -0.41
C PRO A 142 3.02 -21.58 -1.91
N ASN A 143 1.80 -21.94 -2.32
CA ASN A 143 1.38 -21.82 -3.72
C ASN A 143 1.45 -20.38 -4.27
N LYS A 144 1.33 -19.36 -3.42
CA LYS A 144 1.50 -17.97 -3.87
C LYS A 144 2.95 -17.66 -4.26
N ILE A 145 3.91 -18.23 -3.54
CA ILE A 145 5.35 -18.08 -3.84
C ILE A 145 5.65 -18.73 -5.19
N THR A 146 5.25 -19.98 -5.37
CA THR A 146 5.53 -20.71 -6.63
C THR A 146 4.86 -20.07 -7.85
N ASN A 147 3.66 -19.50 -7.68
CA ASN A 147 2.97 -18.81 -8.76
C ASN A 147 3.66 -17.51 -9.16
N ILE A 148 4.14 -16.71 -8.20
CA ILE A 148 4.76 -15.43 -8.51
C ILE A 148 6.19 -15.58 -9.04
N THR A 149 6.98 -16.55 -8.54
CA THR A 149 8.34 -16.81 -9.04
C THR A 149 8.35 -17.35 -10.47
N LYS A 150 7.31 -18.08 -10.88
CA LYS A 150 7.12 -18.47 -12.30
C LYS A 150 6.87 -17.29 -13.24
N LYS A 151 6.28 -16.21 -12.73
CA LYS A 151 5.97 -15.01 -13.51
C LYS A 151 7.10 -13.98 -13.48
N ARG A 152 7.92 -14.00 -12.42
CA ARG A 152 8.95 -12.98 -12.14
C ARG A 152 10.26 -13.65 -11.71
N ASN A 153 11.20 -13.72 -12.64
CA ASN A 153 12.48 -14.42 -12.45
C ASN A 153 13.44 -13.73 -11.45
N ASN A 154 13.18 -12.46 -11.11
CA ASN A 154 14.00 -11.68 -10.18
C ASN A 154 13.61 -11.86 -8.70
N LEU A 155 12.58 -12.66 -8.40
CA LEU A 155 12.13 -12.94 -7.05
C LEU A 155 12.71 -14.25 -6.54
N LEU A 156 13.32 -14.20 -5.35
CA LEU A 156 13.91 -15.36 -4.68
C LEU A 156 13.03 -15.79 -3.50
N GLN A 157 12.84 -17.09 -3.31
CA GLN A 157 12.24 -17.57 -2.07
C GLN A 157 13.22 -17.33 -0.92
N TYR A 158 12.75 -16.74 0.18
CA TYR A 158 13.57 -16.55 1.37
C TYR A 158 13.98 -17.89 1.99
N ASN A 159 15.26 -18.03 2.30
CA ASN A 159 15.87 -19.23 2.85
C ASN A 159 16.91 -18.91 3.95
N GLY A 160 16.73 -17.80 4.66
CA GLY A 160 17.58 -17.40 5.80
C GLY A 160 18.66 -16.37 5.48
N GLU A 161 18.57 -15.69 4.34
CA GLU A 161 19.55 -14.68 3.93
C GLU A 161 19.46 -13.40 4.76
N ASP A 162 20.60 -12.74 4.96
CA ASP A 162 20.62 -11.41 5.60
C ASP A 162 19.98 -10.35 4.71
N VAL A 163 18.93 -9.71 5.23
CA VAL A 163 18.23 -8.61 4.57
C VAL A 163 18.46 -7.28 5.27
N ASP A 164 18.32 -6.19 4.51
CA ASP A 164 18.42 -4.82 5.00
C ASP A 164 17.04 -4.25 5.35
N LEU A 165 15.98 -4.73 4.69
CA LEU A 165 14.60 -4.28 4.87
C LEU A 165 13.62 -5.45 4.79
N ILE A 166 12.77 -5.60 5.79
CA ILE A 166 11.59 -6.47 5.77
C ILE A 166 10.35 -5.61 5.54
N ILE A 167 9.51 -5.97 4.56
CA ILE A 167 8.24 -5.31 4.27
C ILE A 167 7.10 -6.30 4.58
N ASN A 168 6.34 -6.03 5.63
CA ASN A 168 5.12 -6.77 5.92
C ASN A 168 3.94 -6.22 5.11
N CYS A 169 3.37 -7.07 4.25
CA CYS A 169 2.18 -6.78 3.45
C CYS A 169 0.93 -7.54 3.94
N ALA A 170 1.03 -8.35 4.99
CA ALA A 170 -0.11 -9.09 5.54
C ALA A 170 -0.93 -8.20 6.49
N SER A 171 -2.25 -8.27 6.39
CA SER A 171 -3.17 -7.48 7.23
C SER A 171 -3.25 -7.96 8.69
N SER A 172 -2.78 -9.17 8.96
CA SER A 172 -2.70 -9.80 10.26
C SER A 172 -1.55 -10.80 10.30
N LEU A 173 -0.98 -11.02 11.49
CA LEU A 173 0.07 -12.00 11.75
C LEU A 173 -0.41 -12.90 12.88
N ASP A 174 -0.43 -14.22 12.64
CA ASP A 174 -0.68 -15.21 13.68
C ASP A 174 0.61 -15.51 14.48
N LEU A 175 0.48 -16.27 15.57
CA LEU A 175 1.62 -16.57 16.44
C LEU A 175 2.76 -17.30 15.72
N ASN A 176 2.45 -18.17 14.75
CA ASN A 176 3.48 -18.88 13.99
C ASN A 176 4.21 -17.91 13.06
N THR A 177 3.47 -17.03 12.39
CA THR A 177 4.05 -15.99 11.56
C THR A 177 4.95 -15.06 12.37
N LEU A 178 4.56 -14.66 13.58
CA LEU A 178 5.41 -13.83 14.44
C LEU A 178 6.73 -14.53 14.77
N LYS A 179 6.71 -15.84 15.02
CA LYS A 179 7.94 -16.64 15.19
C LYS A 179 8.79 -16.65 13.92
N ASP A 180 8.19 -16.73 12.74
CA ASP A 180 8.96 -16.62 11.49
C ASP A 180 9.70 -15.27 11.41
N PHE A 181 9.02 -14.17 11.78
CA PHE A 181 9.64 -12.84 11.84
C PHE A 181 10.77 -12.75 12.88
N GLU A 182 10.65 -13.43 14.03
CA GLU A 182 11.74 -13.55 15.00
C GLU A 182 12.98 -14.24 14.42
N HIS A 183 12.78 -15.20 13.51
CA HIS A 183 13.83 -15.95 12.85
C HIS A 183 14.35 -15.31 11.55
N PHE A 184 13.71 -14.26 11.02
CA PHE A 184 14.26 -13.54 9.88
C PHE A 184 15.57 -12.84 10.25
N SER A 185 16.57 -13.00 9.37
CA SER A 185 17.91 -12.47 9.54
C SER A 185 17.95 -11.06 8.99
N LEU A 186 18.07 -10.09 9.88
CA LEU A 186 18.08 -8.67 9.56
C LEU A 186 19.45 -8.11 9.95
N LYS A 187 20.06 -7.35 9.05
CA LYS A 187 21.35 -6.71 9.34
C LYS A 187 21.24 -5.69 10.47
N GLN A 188 22.39 -5.38 11.06
CA GLN A 188 22.52 -4.24 11.95
C GLN A 188 22.01 -2.97 11.25
N ASP A 189 21.27 -2.14 12.00
CA ASP A 189 20.60 -0.93 11.51
C ASP A 189 19.54 -1.17 10.41
N GLY A 190 19.14 -2.43 10.19
CA GLY A 190 18.09 -2.79 9.23
C GLY A 190 16.72 -2.21 9.58
N HIS A 191 15.75 -2.46 8.70
CA HIS A 191 14.41 -1.87 8.78
C HIS A 191 13.32 -2.93 8.75
N ILE A 192 12.29 -2.75 9.56
CA ILE A 192 11.00 -3.43 9.45
C ILE A 192 9.96 -2.37 9.08
N TYR A 193 9.37 -2.53 7.90
CA TYR A 193 8.29 -1.67 7.39
C TYR A 193 6.99 -2.48 7.35
N ASP A 194 5.99 -2.06 8.10
CA ASP A 194 4.65 -2.62 8.04
C ASP A 194 3.74 -1.72 7.21
N ILE A 195 3.20 -2.19 6.09
CA ILE A 195 2.34 -1.35 5.24
C ILE A 195 0.99 -1.02 5.89
N ASN A 196 0.63 -1.73 6.96
CA ASN A 196 -0.52 -1.37 7.78
C ASN A 196 -0.19 -0.11 8.59
N TYR A 197 -1.13 0.84 8.64
CA TYR A 197 -0.92 2.12 9.35
C TYR A 197 -1.43 2.11 10.79
N ALA A 198 -2.43 1.27 11.10
CA ALA A 198 -3.01 1.16 12.44
C ALA A 198 -3.72 -0.19 12.63
N ASN A 199 -2.99 -1.18 13.16
CA ASN A 199 -3.54 -2.48 13.57
C ASN A 199 -2.59 -3.19 14.55
N THR A 200 -2.93 -4.42 14.93
CA THR A 200 -2.12 -5.24 15.84
C THR A 200 -0.75 -5.65 15.28
N THR A 201 -0.57 -5.70 13.95
CA THR A 201 0.73 -6.06 13.35
C THR A 201 1.77 -4.98 13.64
N ASN A 202 1.38 -3.71 13.68
CA ASN A 202 2.28 -2.62 14.05
C ASN A 202 2.86 -2.79 15.45
N LEU A 203 2.04 -3.12 16.46
CA LEU A 203 2.52 -3.32 17.83
C LEU A 203 3.49 -4.50 17.93
N ASN A 204 3.15 -5.62 17.30
CA ASN A 204 3.96 -6.83 17.33
C ASN A 204 5.31 -6.61 16.62
N LEU A 205 5.29 -6.01 15.43
CA LEU A 205 6.51 -5.76 14.66
C LEU A 205 7.36 -4.64 15.26
N LYS A 206 6.76 -3.65 15.93
CA LYS A 206 7.48 -2.66 16.72
C LYS A 206 8.23 -3.31 17.88
N THR A 207 7.54 -4.17 18.64
CA THR A 207 8.15 -4.92 19.76
C THR A 207 9.33 -5.77 19.29
N LEU A 208 9.17 -6.43 18.14
CA LEU A 208 10.24 -7.21 17.51
C LEU A 208 11.42 -6.34 17.05
N ALA A 209 11.14 -5.19 16.44
CA ALA A 209 12.18 -4.28 15.99
C ALA A 209 13.00 -3.76 17.18
N ASP A 210 12.32 -3.41 18.28
CA ASP A 210 12.96 -2.94 19.50
C ASP A 210 13.84 -4.06 20.13
N SER A 211 13.37 -5.31 20.13
CA SER A 211 14.16 -6.45 20.66
C SER A 211 15.38 -6.81 19.79
N LYS A 212 15.31 -6.56 18.48
CA LYS A 212 16.43 -6.72 17.54
C LYS A 212 17.33 -5.48 17.43
N ASN A 213 16.98 -4.38 18.10
CA ASN A 213 17.65 -3.07 17.97
C ASN A 213 17.74 -2.59 16.50
N VAL A 214 16.60 -2.60 15.81
CA VAL A 214 16.47 -2.20 14.40
C VAL A 214 15.34 -1.17 14.22
N ASN A 215 15.27 -0.56 13.05
CA ASN A 215 14.32 0.51 12.78
C ASN A 215 12.92 -0.05 12.47
N PHE A 216 11.87 0.56 13.04
CA PHE A 216 10.48 0.25 12.71
C PHE A 216 9.78 1.42 12.02
N HIS A 217 9.01 1.10 10.98
CA HIS A 217 8.16 2.05 10.25
C HIS A 217 6.77 1.45 10.04
N ASN A 218 5.72 2.20 10.37
CA ASN A 218 4.35 1.85 10.02
C ASN A 218 3.95 2.44 8.65
N GLY A 219 2.77 2.04 8.18
CA GLY A 219 2.29 2.38 6.83
C GLY A 219 1.64 3.76 6.72
N ALA A 220 1.63 4.58 7.77
CA ALA A 220 0.96 5.89 7.73
C ALA A 220 1.60 6.81 6.67
N GLY A 221 2.93 6.78 6.56
CA GLY A 221 3.66 7.55 5.55
C GLY A 221 3.33 7.09 4.11
N MET A 222 3.40 5.79 3.86
CA MET A 222 2.97 5.19 2.58
C MET A 222 1.51 5.53 2.24
N LEU A 223 0.61 5.51 3.23
CA LEU A 223 -0.80 5.84 3.05
C LEU A 223 -1.01 7.28 2.52
N VAL A 224 -0.24 8.25 3.02
CA VAL A 224 -0.31 9.63 2.52
C VAL A 224 0.29 9.75 1.12
N GLU A 225 1.45 9.12 0.90
CA GLU A 225 2.16 9.23 -0.39
C GLU A 225 1.36 8.59 -1.54
N GLN A 226 0.78 7.41 -1.34
CA GLN A 226 -0.08 6.80 -2.38
C GLN A 226 -1.33 7.66 -2.67
N ALA A 227 -1.89 8.32 -1.64
CA ALA A 227 -3.04 9.18 -1.80
C ALA A 227 -2.68 10.44 -2.59
N ALA A 228 -1.47 10.98 -2.38
CA ALA A 228 -0.98 12.13 -3.12
C ALA A 228 -0.75 11.80 -4.60
N GLU A 229 -0.24 10.62 -4.92
CA GLU A 229 -0.11 10.18 -6.33
C GLU A 229 -1.49 9.98 -6.97
N CYS A 230 -2.46 9.40 -6.26
CA CYS A 230 -3.82 9.27 -6.79
C CYS A 230 -4.50 10.65 -6.95
N PHE A 231 -4.26 11.59 -6.05
CA PHE A 231 -4.73 12.98 -6.18
C PHE A 231 -4.13 13.67 -7.41
N TYR A 232 -2.83 13.46 -7.65
CA TYR A 232 -2.17 13.92 -8.88
C TYR A 232 -2.81 13.30 -10.13
N LEU A 233 -3.16 12.02 -10.13
CA LEU A 233 -3.88 11.40 -11.26
C LEU A 233 -5.27 11.99 -11.50
N TRP A 234 -5.95 12.48 -10.45
CA TRP A 234 -7.26 13.11 -10.58
C TRP A 234 -7.20 14.56 -11.06
N PHE A 235 -6.23 15.33 -10.58
CA PHE A 235 -6.24 16.78 -10.74
C PHE A 235 -5.01 17.36 -11.45
N ASN A 236 -4.01 16.52 -11.75
CA ASN A 236 -2.71 16.93 -12.31
C ASN A 236 -1.96 17.95 -11.43
N GLU A 237 -2.23 17.93 -10.12
CA GLU A 237 -1.58 18.77 -9.10
C GLU A 237 -1.16 17.90 -7.93
N LYS A 238 0.10 17.98 -7.50
CA LYS A 238 0.65 17.13 -6.44
C LYS A 238 0.59 17.87 -5.10
N PRO A 239 -0.17 17.38 -4.11
CA PRO A 239 -0.29 18.04 -2.82
C PRO A 239 0.96 17.86 -1.95
N ASN A 240 1.11 18.69 -0.93
CA ASN A 240 2.19 18.56 0.04
C ASN A 240 1.87 17.47 1.07
N THR A 241 2.69 16.41 1.09
CA THR A 241 2.48 15.26 1.97
C THR A 241 3.03 15.47 3.39
N LYS A 242 3.98 16.37 3.60
CA LYS A 242 4.67 16.54 4.88
C LYS A 242 3.71 16.94 6.00
N GLU A 243 2.88 17.95 5.76
CA GLU A 243 1.92 18.45 6.74
C GLU A 243 0.88 17.38 7.10
N VAL A 244 0.37 16.66 6.11
CA VAL A 244 -0.64 15.61 6.32
C VAL A 244 -0.06 14.41 7.07
N LYS A 245 1.20 14.04 6.79
CA LYS A 245 1.92 13.02 7.58
C LYS A 245 2.06 13.43 9.04
N THR A 246 2.38 14.70 9.33
CA THR A 246 2.45 15.21 10.70
C THR A 246 1.09 15.12 11.40
N GLN A 247 0.02 15.61 10.77
CA GLN A 247 -1.33 15.58 11.34
C GLN A 247 -1.81 14.15 11.65
N LEU A 248 -1.48 13.18 10.80
CA LEU A 248 -1.79 11.77 11.03
C LEU A 248 -1.09 11.20 12.26
N ASN A 249 0.18 11.54 12.46
CA ASN A 249 0.93 11.08 13.63
C ASN A 249 0.41 11.72 14.94
N GLU A 250 -0.18 12.91 14.85
CA GLU A 250 -0.78 13.64 15.98
C GLU A 250 -2.24 13.27 16.22
N GLY A 251 -2.86 12.45 15.36
CA GLY A 251 -4.18 11.85 15.59
C GLY A 251 -5.38 12.54 14.94
N PHE A 252 -5.19 13.58 14.11
CA PHE A 252 -6.23 14.42 13.51
C PHE A 252 -7.27 15.02 14.47
#